data_AF-A0A534NY86-F1
#
_entry.id   AF-A0A534NY86-F1
#
_cell.length_a   1.000
_cell.length_b   1.000
_cell.length_c   1.000
_cell.angle_alpha   90.00
_cell.angle_beta   90.00
_cell.angle_gamma   90.00
#
_symmetry.space_group_name_H-M   'P 1'
#
loop_
_entity.id
_entity.type
_entity.pdbx_description
1 polymer ?
#
loop_
_entity_poly.entity_id
_entity_poly.type
_entity_poly.pdbx_seq_one_letter_code
_entity_poly.pdbx_strand_id
1 'polypeptide(L)'
;ALAKIKADPPDVVVLDLRMPDMDGRALLVAVRAEGLAPRVVLFSADREVAAAAQELACEAFVEKPFAPESLLDAVRRTIAPAGADGKAPAGPGFVP
;
A
#
# COMPACT_ATOMS: atom_id res chain seq x y z
N ALA A 1 3.51 14.63 -5.15
CA ALA A 1 2.86 13.33 -5.42
C ALA A 1 1.38 13.50 -5.81
N LEU A 2 0.55 14.13 -4.97
CA LEU A 2 -0.89 14.30 -5.22
C LEU A 2 -1.25 14.83 -6.62
N ALA A 3 -0.58 15.89 -7.10
CA ALA A 3 -0.85 16.44 -8.43
C ALA A 3 -0.66 15.43 -9.58
N LYS A 4 0.30 14.51 -9.46
CA LYS A 4 0.52 13.45 -10.45
C LYS A 4 -0.58 12.39 -10.37
N ILE A 5 -0.95 11.97 -9.17
CA ILE A 5 -2.05 11.01 -8.92
C ILE A 5 -3.38 11.56 -9.47
N LYS A 6 -3.61 12.88 -9.38
CA LYS A 6 -4.79 13.52 -9.97
C LYS A 6 -4.76 13.55 -11.50
N ALA A 7 -3.59 13.82 -12.08
CA ALA A 7 -3.44 13.92 -13.53
C ALA A 7 -3.51 12.56 -14.23
N ASP A 8 -3.01 11.51 -13.57
CA ASP A 8 -2.97 10.14 -14.06
C ASP A 8 -3.24 9.17 -12.90
N PRO A 9 -4.52 8.87 -12.60
CA PRO A 9 -4.90 8.04 -11.46
C PRO A 9 -4.39 6.60 -11.60
N PRO A 10 -3.49 6.13 -10.71
CA PRO A 10 -2.96 4.78 -10.79
C PRO A 10 -3.94 3.76 -10.18
N ASP A 11 -3.91 2.53 -10.68
CA ASP A 11 -4.66 1.41 -10.09
C ASP A 11 -4.13 1.02 -8.70
N VAL A 12 -2.80 1.12 -8.52
CA VAL A 12 -2.11 0.82 -7.26
C VAL A 12 -1.08 1.90 -6.93
N VAL A 13 -1.07 2.33 -5.68
CA VAL A 13 -0.04 3.19 -5.08
C VAL A 13 0.78 2.37 -4.10
N VAL A 14 2.10 2.38 -4.29
CA VAL A 14 3.05 1.88 -3.29
C VAL A 14 3.50 3.06 -2.43
N LEU A 15 3.20 3.03 -1.13
CA LEU A 15 3.31 4.18 -0.23
C LEU A 15 4.27 3.91 0.93
N ASP A 16 5.30 4.75 1.08
CA ASP A 16 6.17 4.72 2.26
C ASP A 16 5.51 5.52 3.40
N LEU A 17 5.39 4.94 4.59
CA LEU A 17 4.90 5.68 5.77
C LEU A 17 5.92 6.73 6.23
N ARG A 18 7.21 6.40 6.20
CA ARG A 18 8.28 7.28 6.68
C ARG A 18 9.02 7.87 5.50
N MET A 19 8.45 8.93 4.93
CA MET A 19 9.12 9.79 3.97
C MET A 19 9.81 10.96 4.72
N PRO A 20 11.04 11.37 4.31
CA PRO A 20 11.78 12.44 4.99
C PRO A 20 11.07 13.80 4.96
N ASP A 21 10.38 14.11 3.85
CA ASP A 21 9.84 15.45 3.57
C ASP A 21 8.32 15.53 3.67
N MET A 22 7.63 14.40 3.81
CA MET A 22 6.17 14.33 3.79
C MET A 22 5.69 13.13 4.61
N ASP A 23 4.54 13.24 5.26
CA ASP A 23 3.92 12.07 5.89
C ASP A 23 3.11 11.30 4.84
N GLY A 24 3.44 10.02 4.62
CA GLY A 24 2.70 9.16 3.69
C GLY A 24 1.23 9.02 4.05
N ARG A 25 0.92 9.04 5.36
CA ARG A 25 -0.45 9.04 5.88
C ARG A 25 -1.20 10.28 5.43
N ALA A 26 -0.57 11.46 5.55
CA ALA A 26 -1.17 12.72 5.12
C ALA A 26 -1.42 12.75 3.60
N LEU A 27 -0.49 12.18 2.81
CA LEU A 27 -0.70 12.04 1.36
C LEU A 27 -1.93 11.18 1.05
N LEU A 28 -2.07 10.01 1.68
CA LEU A 28 -3.20 9.12 1.43
C LEU A 28 -4.54 9.77 1.82
N VAL A 29 -4.58 10.48 2.94
CA VAL A 29 -5.76 11.27 3.35
C VAL A 29 -6.10 12.32 2.30
N ALA A 30 -5.11 13.06 1.78
CA ALA A 30 -5.34 14.07 0.76
C ALA A 30 -5.82 13.47 -0.57
N VAL A 31 -5.26 12.33 -1.00
CA VAL A 31 -5.70 11.60 -2.19
C VAL A 31 -7.17 11.20 -2.06
N ARG A 32 -7.58 10.67 -0.90
CA ARG A 32 -8.97 10.27 -0.64
C ARG A 32 -9.93 11.45 -0.53
N ALA A 33 -9.48 12.57 0.04
CA ALA A 33 -10.27 13.80 0.11
C ALA A 33 -10.62 14.36 -1.28
N GLU A 34 -9.80 14.06 -2.29
CA GLU A 34 -10.03 14.41 -3.70
C GLU A 34 -10.98 13.43 -4.42
N GLY A 35 -11.57 12.47 -3.69
CA GLY A 35 -12.47 11.45 -4.24
C GLY A 35 -11.75 10.30 -4.97
N LEU A 36 -10.42 10.25 -4.90
CA LEU A 36 -9.63 9.16 -5.47
C LEU A 36 -9.44 8.03 -4.45
N ALA A 37 -9.64 6.80 -4.89
CA ALA A 37 -9.49 5.61 -4.05
C ALA A 37 -8.62 4.55 -4.75
N PRO A 38 -7.33 4.84 -4.99
CA PRO A 38 -6.42 3.82 -5.52
C PRO A 38 -6.23 2.72 -4.47
N ARG A 39 -5.94 1.51 -4.94
CA ARG A 39 -5.47 0.45 -4.03
C ARG A 39 -4.08 0.82 -3.51
N VAL A 40 -3.77 0.51 -2.27
CA VAL A 40 -2.54 0.91 -1.59
C VAL A 40 -1.80 -0.30 -1.06
N VAL A 41 -0.53 -0.41 -1.45
CA VAL A 41 0.46 -1.26 -0.79
C VAL A 41 1.31 -0.35 0.11
N LEU A 42 1.11 -0.45 1.41
CA LEU A 42 1.88 0.30 2.38
C LEU A 42 3.24 -0.36 2.59
N PHE A 43 4.31 0.40 2.79
CA PHE A 43 5.57 -0.19 3.22
C PHE A 43 6.29 0.72 4.22
N SER A 44 6.98 0.13 5.19
CA SER A 44 7.62 0.90 6.26
C SER A 44 8.68 0.08 7.01
N ALA A 45 9.66 0.76 7.60
CA ALA A 45 10.57 0.16 8.59
C ALA A 45 9.97 0.12 10.01
N ASP A 46 8.74 0.60 10.18
CA ASP A 46 8.01 0.52 11.44
C ASP A 46 7.43 -0.88 11.64
N ARG A 47 7.58 -1.42 12.86
CA ARG A 47 7.03 -2.73 13.25
C ARG A 47 5.50 -2.70 13.31
N GLU A 48 4.89 -1.53 13.41
CA GLU A 48 3.44 -1.34 13.47
C GLU A 48 2.81 -1.10 12.09
N VAL A 49 3.54 -1.36 10.99
CA VAL A 49 3.07 -1.14 9.61
C VAL A 49 1.76 -1.88 9.31
N ALA A 50 1.53 -3.03 9.92
CA ALA A 50 0.29 -3.79 9.80
C ALA A 50 -0.92 -3.03 10.38
N ALA A 51 -0.77 -2.48 11.58
CA ALA A 51 -1.79 -1.69 12.25
C ALA A 51 -2.07 -0.40 11.46
N ALA A 52 -1.02 0.28 10.99
CA ALA A 52 -1.17 1.47 10.16
C ALA A 52 -1.88 1.17 8.83
N ALA A 53 -1.59 0.05 8.18
CA ALA A 53 -2.28 -0.38 6.96
C ALA A 53 -3.76 -0.64 7.21
N GLN A 54 -4.10 -1.25 8.35
CA GLN A 54 -5.48 -1.48 8.75
C GLN A 54 -6.22 -0.17 9.07
N GLU A 55 -5.62 0.72 9.86
CA GLU A 55 -6.18 2.05 10.17
C GLU A 55 -6.42 2.88 8.91
N LEU A 56 -5.53 2.73 7.93
CA LEU A 56 -5.61 3.44 6.66
C LEU A 56 -6.40 2.67 5.60
N ALA A 57 -7.00 1.52 5.92
CA ALA A 57 -7.72 0.69 4.96
C ALA A 57 -6.93 0.49 3.65
N CYS A 58 -5.65 0.11 3.77
CA CYS A 58 -4.81 -0.31 2.66
C CYS A 58 -5.00 -1.80 2.40
N GLU A 59 -4.87 -2.25 1.16
CA GLU A 59 -5.05 -3.65 0.78
C GLU A 59 -3.90 -4.52 1.29
N ALA A 60 -2.68 -4.00 1.25
CA ALA A 60 -1.49 -4.76 1.64
C ALA A 60 -0.47 -3.91 2.37
N PHE A 61 0.45 -4.58 3.07
CA PHE A 61 1.61 -3.95 3.66
C PHE A 61 2.89 -4.79 3.54
N VAL A 62 4.03 -4.11 3.52
CA VAL A 62 5.37 -4.71 3.48
C VAL A 62 6.26 -4.08 4.55
N GLU A 63 6.76 -4.89 5.48
CA GLU A 63 7.75 -4.44 6.47
C GLU A 63 9.15 -4.43 5.87
N LYS A 64 9.93 -3.37 6.14
CA LYS A 64 11.36 -3.30 5.77
C LYS A 64 12.20 -3.97 6.87
N PRO A 65 13.29 -4.68 6.51
CA PRO A 65 13.76 -4.92 5.14
C PRO A 65 12.96 -6.02 4.44
N PHE A 66 12.73 -5.86 3.14
CA PHE A 66 12.04 -6.84 2.29
C PHE A 66 12.88 -7.21 1.07
N ALA A 67 12.63 -8.40 0.53
CA ALA A 67 13.12 -8.78 -0.79
C ALA A 67 12.27 -8.08 -1.87
N PRO A 68 12.87 -7.58 -2.97
CA PRO A 68 12.12 -6.95 -4.06
C PRO A 68 10.93 -7.78 -4.57
N GLU A 69 11.08 -9.11 -4.59
CA GLU A 69 10.06 -10.07 -4.98
C GLU A 69 8.84 -10.00 -4.06
N SER A 70 9.05 -9.78 -2.75
CA SER A 70 7.95 -9.62 -1.79
C SER A 70 7.08 -8.41 -2.11
N LEU A 71 7.68 -7.27 -2.47
CA LEU A 71 6.92 -6.09 -2.84
C LEU A 71 6.15 -6.30 -4.16
N LEU A 72 6.78 -6.94 -5.14
CA LEU A 72 6.13 -7.28 -6.40
C LEU A 72 4.93 -8.21 -6.19
N ASP A 73 5.07 -9.20 -5.32
CA ASP A 73 3.98 -10.13 -5.00
C ASP A 73 2.82 -9.43 -4.27
N ALA A 74 3.11 -8.48 -3.36
CA ALA A 74 2.07 -7.65 -2.75
C ALA A 74 1.26 -6.90 -3.82
N VAL A 75 1.95 -6.18 -4.71
CA VAL A 75 1.30 -5.38 -5.78
C VAL A 75 0.48 -6.28 -6.71
N ARG A 76 1.02 -7.43 -7.12
CA ARG A 76 0.33 -8.39 -7.99
C ARG A 76 -0.95 -8.92 -7.36
N ARG A 77 -0.92 -9.25 -6.07
CA ARG A 77 -2.10 -9.73 -5.35
C ARG A 77 -3.13 -8.63 -5.13
N THR A 78 -2.69 -7.38 -4.98
CA THR A 78 -3.57 -6.20 -4.90
C THR A 78 -4.30 -5.94 -6.22
N ILE A 79 -3.74 -6.27 -7.38
CA ILE A 79 -4.44 -6.14 -8.67
C ILE A 79 -5.28 -7.36 -9.03
N ALA A 80 -4.97 -8.54 -8.51
CA ALA A 80 -5.63 -9.80 -8.87
C ALA A 80 -7.13 -9.80 -8.49
N PRO A 81 -8.01 -10.46 -9.28
CA PRO A 81 -9.40 -10.66 -8.90
C PRO A 81 -9.50 -11.45 -7.58
N ALA A 82 -10.40 -11.03 -6.69
CA ALA A 82 -10.67 -11.72 -5.44
C ALA A 82 -11.05 -13.19 -5.71
N GLY A 83 -10.13 -14.12 -5.44
CA GLY A 83 -10.31 -15.55 -5.67
C GLY A 83 -9.16 -16.27 -6.39
N ALA A 84 -8.13 -15.56 -6.88
CA ALA A 84 -7.08 -16.19 -7.69
C ALA A 84 -6.06 -17.03 -6.90
N ASP A 85 -5.79 -16.75 -5.62
CA ASP A 85 -4.69 -17.41 -4.91
C ASP A 85 -5.06 -17.86 -3.48
N GLY A 86 -5.50 -19.12 -3.37
CA GLY A 86 -5.81 -19.82 -2.11
C GLY A 86 -4.60 -20.30 -1.31
N LYS A 87 -3.45 -19.61 -1.42
CA LYS A 87 -2.23 -19.95 -0.68
C LYS A 87 -1.92 -18.84 0.31
N ALA A 88 -2.03 -19.12 1.60
CA ALA A 88 -1.50 -18.24 2.65
C ALA A 88 0.03 -18.17 2.51
N PRO A 89 0.63 -16.99 2.27
CA PRO A 89 2.06 -16.91 2.03
C PRO A 89 2.86 -16.58 3.30
N ALA A 90 4.09 -17.10 3.34
CA ALA A 90 5.19 -16.44 4.01
C ALA A 90 5.60 -15.23 3.13
N GLY A 91 5.26 -14.02 3.54
CA GLY A 91 5.38 -12.83 2.71
C GLY A 91 4.59 -11.64 3.25
N PRO A 92 4.44 -10.54 2.48
CA PRO A 92 3.78 -9.31 2.91
C PRO A 92 2.35 -9.57 3.38
N GLY A 93 1.96 -8.86 4.43
CA GLY A 93 0.64 -9.01 5.01
C GLY A 93 -0.43 -8.34 4.15
N PHE A 94 -1.64 -8.91 4.19
CA PHE A 94 -2.82 -8.38 3.53
C PHE A 94 -3.84 -8.02 4.59
N VAL A 95 -4.51 -6.89 4.40
CA VAL A 95 -5.58 -6.48 5.31
C VAL A 95 -6.87 -7.19 4.83
N PRO A 96 -7.57 -7.91 5.73
CA PRO A 96 -8.82 -8.60 5.39
C PRO A 96 -9.98 -7.64 5.13
#